data_AF-A0A444Y9H2-F1
#
_entry.id   AF-A0A444Y9H2-F1
#
_cell.length_a   1.000
_cell.length_b   1.000
_cell.length_c   1.000
_cell.angle_alpha   90.00
_cell.angle_beta   90.00
_cell.angle_gamma   90.00
#
_symmetry.space_group_name_H-M   'P 1'
#
loop_
_entity.id
_entity.type
_entity.pdbx_description
1 polymer ?
#
loop_
_entity_poly.entity_id
_entity_poly.type
_entity_poly.pdbx_seq_one_letter_code
_entity_poly.pdbx_strand_id
1 'polypeptide(L)'
;MENIVIWFQIHEEARKFAYQTGVKVVVAYGGAPINHQLRDLEKGVDILVATPGRLVYLLERARVSLQMIRYLAPDEVDRMLDMGFEPQIRKIVEQMDMTPPGVRQIMLFSATFPKEIQV
;
A
#
# COMPACT_ATOMS: atom_id res chain seq x y z
N MET A 1 8.90 -14.26 8.19
CA MET A 1 7.72 -14.91 7.57
C MET A 1 6.42 -14.33 8.10
N GLU A 2 6.32 -13.97 9.39
CA GLU A 2 5.08 -13.42 9.99
C GLU A 2 4.56 -12.13 9.35
N ASN A 3 5.44 -11.26 8.85
CA ASN A 3 5.03 -9.95 8.32
C ASN A 3 4.44 -9.98 6.88
N ILE A 4 4.44 -11.14 6.20
CA ILE A 4 3.81 -11.28 4.87
C ILE A 4 2.31 -11.57 5.02
N VAL A 5 1.90 -12.14 6.16
CA VAL A 5 0.57 -12.74 6.34
C VAL A 5 -0.55 -11.70 6.21
N ILE A 6 -0.36 -10.51 6.78
CA ILE A 6 -1.43 -9.49 6.88
C ILE A 6 -1.78 -8.92 5.51
N TRP A 7 -0.75 -8.53 4.74
CA TRP A 7 -0.94 -8.01 3.38
C TRP A 7 -1.58 -9.05 2.46
N PHE A 8 -1.27 -10.33 2.68
CA PHE A 8 -1.90 -11.42 1.96
C PHE A 8 -3.37 -11.60 2.35
N GLN A 9 -3.71 -11.51 3.63
CA GLN A 9 -5.11 -11.56 4.10
C GLN A 9 -5.95 -10.41 3.54
N ILE A 10 -5.45 -9.17 3.61
CA ILE A 10 -6.13 -8.00 3.04
C ILE A 10 -6.36 -8.19 1.55
N HIS A 11 -5.36 -8.71 0.82
CA HIS A 11 -5.48 -9.00 -0.60
C HIS A 11 -6.57 -10.03 -0.91
N GLU A 12 -6.59 -11.15 -0.19
CA GLU A 12 -7.57 -12.21 -0.40
C GLU A 12 -8.99 -11.75 -0.06
N GLU A 13 -9.18 -10.99 1.03
CA GLU A 13 -10.49 -10.41 1.35
C GLU A 13 -10.94 -9.38 0.30
N ALA A 14 -10.04 -8.48 -0.13
CA ALA A 14 -10.34 -7.51 -1.17
C ALA A 14 -10.75 -8.19 -2.49
N ARG A 15 -10.12 -9.32 -2.85
CA ARG A 15 -10.48 -10.10 -4.04
C ARG A 15 -11.88 -10.70 -3.97
N LYS A 16 -12.35 -11.11 -2.78
CA LYS A 16 -13.73 -11.61 -2.60
C LYS A 16 -14.74 -10.51 -2.89
N PHE A 17 -14.51 -9.30 -2.40
CA PHE A 17 -15.40 -8.16 -2.66
C PHE A 17 -15.30 -7.62 -4.09
N ALA A 18 -14.16 -7.79 -4.75
CA ALA A 18 -13.97 -7.43 -6.15
C ALA A 18 -14.53 -8.49 -7.14
N TYR A 19 -15.03 -9.62 -6.65
CA TYR A 19 -15.57 -10.66 -7.51
C TYR A 19 -16.74 -10.13 -8.34
N GLN A 20 -16.65 -10.31 -9.67
CA GLN A 20 -17.64 -9.85 -10.66
C GLN A 20 -17.88 -8.33 -10.75
N THR A 21 -17.03 -7.49 -10.15
CA THR A 21 -17.14 -6.03 -10.25
C THR A 21 -16.27 -5.42 -11.36
N GLY A 22 -15.30 -6.19 -11.87
CA GLY A 22 -14.29 -5.72 -12.83
C GLY A 22 -13.09 -5.00 -12.17
N VAL A 23 -13.15 -4.75 -10.86
CA VAL A 23 -12.07 -4.13 -10.07
C VAL A 23 -10.87 -5.09 -9.98
N LYS A 24 -9.69 -4.60 -10.32
CA LYS A 24 -8.42 -5.35 -10.27
C LYS A 24 -7.69 -5.09 -8.97
N VAL A 25 -7.54 -6.14 -8.17
CA VAL A 25 -6.78 -6.12 -6.92
C VAL A 25 -5.42 -6.77 -7.16
N VAL A 26 -4.33 -6.08 -6.83
CA VAL A 26 -2.95 -6.57 -6.94
C VAL A 26 -2.24 -6.46 -5.60
N VAL A 27 -1.33 -7.38 -5.31
CA VAL A 27 -0.51 -7.37 -4.11
C VAL A 27 0.98 -7.20 -4.45
N ALA A 28 1.68 -6.34 -3.72
CA ALA A 28 3.10 -6.07 -3.92
C ALA A 28 3.89 -6.03 -2.61
N TYR A 29 4.74 -7.04 -2.39
CA TYR A 29 5.52 -7.16 -1.16
C TYR A 29 6.96 -7.61 -1.40
N GLY A 30 7.85 -7.24 -0.47
CA GLY A 30 9.25 -7.66 -0.42
C GLY A 30 9.43 -9.16 -0.16
N GLY A 31 10.62 -9.71 -0.43
CA GLY A 31 10.92 -11.13 -0.17
C GLY A 31 10.39 -12.13 -1.21
N ALA A 32 9.61 -11.67 -2.19
CA ALA A 32 9.19 -12.47 -3.34
C ALA A 32 9.69 -11.89 -4.68
N PRO A 33 9.86 -12.74 -5.73
CA PRO A 33 10.29 -12.30 -7.05
C PRO A 33 9.38 -11.21 -7.62
N ILE A 34 9.98 -10.12 -8.08
CA ILE A 34 9.23 -8.95 -8.55
C ILE A 34 8.57 -9.16 -9.91
N ASN A 35 9.11 -10.03 -10.76
CA ASN A 35 8.63 -10.23 -12.12
C ASN A 35 7.16 -10.67 -12.19
N HIS A 36 6.69 -11.45 -11.22
CA HIS A 36 5.28 -11.83 -11.16
C HIS A 36 4.40 -10.62 -10.82
N GLN A 37 4.81 -9.86 -9.80
CA GLN A 37 4.08 -8.65 -9.35
C GLN A 37 4.02 -7.60 -10.48
N LEU A 38 5.10 -7.42 -11.25
CA LEU A 38 5.12 -6.52 -12.40
C LEU A 38 4.13 -6.95 -13.50
N ARG A 39 4.10 -8.24 -13.85
CA ARG A 39 3.14 -8.76 -14.83
C ARG A 39 1.69 -8.56 -14.41
N ASP A 40 1.41 -8.61 -13.11
CA ASP A 40 0.05 -8.36 -12.61
C ASP A 40 -0.29 -6.87 -12.61
N LEU A 41 0.67 -6.00 -12.25
CA LEU A 41 0.51 -4.54 -12.35
C LEU A 41 0.30 -4.08 -13.81
N GLU A 42 1.02 -4.68 -14.77
CA GLU A 42 0.91 -4.37 -16.20
C GLU A 42 -0.48 -4.69 -16.79
N LYS A 43 -1.25 -5.58 -16.15
CA LYS A 43 -2.65 -5.84 -16.53
C LYS A 43 -3.60 -4.74 -16.05
N GLY A 44 -3.12 -3.75 -15.30
CA GLY A 44 -3.88 -2.69 -14.66
C GLY A 44 -4.22 -3.02 -13.21
N VAL A 45 -4.32 -1.98 -12.38
CA VAL A 45 -4.56 -2.08 -10.95
C VAL A 45 -5.51 -0.97 -10.49
N ASP A 46 -6.57 -1.34 -9.78
CA ASP A 46 -7.52 -0.41 -9.16
C ASP A 46 -7.30 -0.35 -7.64
N ILE A 47 -6.98 -1.50 -7.03
CA ILE A 47 -6.63 -1.63 -5.61
C ILE A 47 -5.26 -2.28 -5.50
N LEU A 48 -4.31 -1.57 -4.88
CA LEU A 48 -2.97 -2.08 -4.63
C LEU A 48 -2.77 -2.29 -3.12
N VAL A 49 -2.55 -3.53 -2.72
CA VAL A 49 -2.13 -3.89 -1.36
C VAL A 49 -0.62 -4.04 -1.36
N ALA A 50 0.12 -3.20 -0.63
CA ALA A 50 1.58 -3.21 -0.71
C ALA A 50 2.31 -2.94 0.60
N THR A 51 3.44 -3.61 0.77
CA THR A 51 4.40 -3.23 1.82
C THR A 51 5.12 -1.93 1.43
N PRO A 52 5.43 -1.01 2.37
CA PRO A 52 6.05 0.28 2.06
C PRO A 52 7.33 0.17 1.23
N GLY A 53 8.24 -0.73 1.61
CA GLY A 53 9.50 -0.91 0.90
C GLY A 53 9.33 -1.33 -0.56
N ARG A 54 8.36 -2.23 -0.85
CA ARG A 54 8.07 -2.63 -2.24
C ARG A 54 7.35 -1.53 -3.02
N LEU A 55 6.46 -0.79 -2.37
CA LEU A 55 5.75 0.33 -3.00
C LEU A 55 6.73 1.45 -3.40
N VAL A 56 7.64 1.86 -2.51
CA VAL A 56 8.70 2.84 -2.83
C VAL A 56 9.53 2.36 -4.03
N TYR A 57 9.96 1.10 -4.04
CA TYR A 57 10.72 0.54 -5.17
C TYR A 57 9.98 0.67 -6.51
N LEU A 58 8.66 0.45 -6.52
CA LEU A 58 7.82 0.52 -7.72
C LEU A 58 7.63 1.97 -8.18
N LEU A 59 7.44 2.91 -7.25
CA LEU A 59 7.29 4.34 -7.52
C LEU A 59 8.56 4.94 -8.10
N GLU A 60 9.73 4.64 -7.50
CA GLU A 60 11.03 5.15 -7.98
C GLU A 60 11.37 4.68 -9.40
N ARG A 61 10.81 3.55 -9.82
CA ARG A 61 10.98 2.99 -11.17
C ARG A 61 9.83 3.33 -12.12
N ALA A 62 8.94 4.23 -11.71
CA ALA A 62 7.76 4.65 -12.45
C ALA A 62 6.90 3.46 -12.95
N ARG A 63 6.84 2.38 -12.16
CA ARG A 63 5.98 1.21 -12.45
C ARG A 63 4.56 1.39 -11.94
N VAL A 64 4.38 2.28 -10.96
CA VAL A 64 3.10 2.69 -10.38
C VAL A 64 3.16 4.21 -10.19
N SER A 65 2.01 4.87 -10.22
CA SER A 65 1.83 6.29 -9.91
C SER A 65 0.70 6.44 -8.88
N LEU A 66 0.80 7.43 -8.01
CA LEU A 66 -0.21 7.73 -6.99
C LEU A 66 -1.07 8.96 -7.32
N GLN A 67 -0.92 9.53 -8.52
CA GLN A 67 -1.61 10.77 -8.95
C GLN A 67 -3.14 10.67 -8.97
N MET A 68 -3.69 9.46 -9.06
CA MET A 68 -5.14 9.21 -9.10
C MET A 68 -5.65 8.53 -7.84
N ILE A 69 -4.85 8.46 -6.76
CA ILE A 69 -5.30 7.89 -5.50
C ILE A 69 -6.44 8.73 -4.94
N ARG A 70 -7.56 8.05 -4.66
CA ARG A 70 -8.71 8.61 -3.93
C ARG A 70 -8.79 8.09 -2.50
N TYR A 71 -8.25 6.91 -2.24
CA TYR A 71 -8.32 6.25 -0.92
C TYR A 71 -6.94 5.74 -0.52
N LEU A 72 -6.54 6.03 0.70
CA LEU A 72 -5.36 5.47 1.34
C LEU A 72 -5.77 4.88 2.68
N ALA A 73 -5.46 3.60 2.89
CA ALA A 73 -5.77 2.87 4.12
C ALA A 73 -4.50 2.23 4.70
N PRO A 74 -3.71 2.96 5.50
CA PRO A 74 -2.61 2.38 6.24
C PRO A 74 -3.15 1.52 7.39
N ASP A 75 -2.78 0.23 7.39
CA ASP A 75 -3.18 -0.74 8.41
C ASP A 75 -1.99 -1.12 9.30
N GLU A 76 -2.26 -1.38 10.58
CA GLU A 76 -1.25 -1.63 11.64
C GLU A 76 -0.10 -0.60 11.62
N VAL A 77 -0.42 0.70 11.56
CA VAL A 77 0.61 1.75 11.38
C VAL A 77 1.63 1.75 12.50
N ASP A 78 1.22 1.56 13.75
CA ASP A 78 2.11 1.39 14.89
C ASP A 78 3.15 0.29 14.66
N ARG A 79 2.71 -0.88 14.19
CA ARG A 79 3.62 -1.97 13.83
C ARG A 79 4.54 -1.61 12.66
N MET A 80 4.03 -0.90 11.66
CA MET A 80 4.87 -0.44 10.55
C MET A 80 5.99 0.49 11.03
N LEU A 81 5.69 1.35 12.02
CA LEU A 81 6.69 2.20 12.69
C LEU A 81 7.70 1.36 13.46
N ASP A 82 7.26 0.35 14.23
CA ASP A 82 8.15 -0.58 14.96
C ASP A 82 9.09 -1.36 14.02
N MET A 83 8.62 -1.66 12.81
CA MET A 83 9.41 -2.30 11.74
C MET A 83 10.40 -1.33 11.06
N GLY A 84 10.40 -0.05 11.43
CA GLY A 84 11.26 0.98 10.86
C GLY A 84 10.83 1.45 9.47
N PHE A 85 9.54 1.31 9.11
CA PHE A 85 9.02 1.78 7.82
C PHE A 85 8.63 3.27 7.79
N GLU A 86 8.79 4.00 8.88
CA GLU A 86 8.46 5.43 8.94
C GLU A 86 9.06 6.23 7.77
N PRO A 87 10.35 6.12 7.42
CA PRO A 87 10.92 6.90 6.31
C PRO A 87 10.25 6.60 4.96
N GLN A 88 9.90 5.34 4.73
CA GLN A 88 9.23 4.90 3.49
C GLN A 88 7.79 5.42 3.45
N ILE A 89 7.06 5.38 4.57
CA ILE A 89 5.69 5.89 4.66
C ILE A 89 5.67 7.40 4.40
N ARG A 90 6.53 8.17 5.09
CA ARG A 90 6.67 9.62 4.86
C ARG A 90 7.01 9.93 3.41
N LYS A 91 7.98 9.19 2.84
CA LYS A 91 8.34 9.34 1.43
C LYS A 91 7.14 9.12 0.49
N ILE A 92 6.35 8.07 0.71
CA ILE A 92 5.15 7.77 -0.09
C ILE A 92 4.10 8.88 0.02
N VAL A 93 3.85 9.39 1.22
CA VAL A 93 2.73 10.32 1.49
C VAL A 93 3.07 11.77 1.17
N GLU A 94 4.32 12.18 1.39
CA GLU A 94 4.77 13.58 1.35
C GLU A 94 5.66 13.91 0.14
N GLN A 95 6.43 12.94 -0.37
CA GLN A 95 7.52 13.19 -1.34
C GLN A 95 7.28 12.57 -2.71
N MET A 96 6.23 11.77 -2.87
CA MET A 96 5.85 11.14 -4.14
C MET A 96 4.69 11.89 -4.79
N ASP A 97 4.26 11.41 -5.95
CA ASP A 97 3.21 12.00 -6.78
C ASP A 97 1.78 11.77 -6.26
N MET A 98 1.60 11.56 -4.95
CA MET A 98 0.29 11.25 -4.36
C MET A 98 -0.63 12.46 -4.35
N THR A 99 -1.89 12.25 -4.74
CA THR A 99 -2.97 13.26 -4.71
C THR A 99 -3.01 14.03 -3.39
N PRO A 100 -3.00 15.37 -3.34
CA PRO A 100 -2.88 16.14 -2.09
C PRO A 100 -3.95 15.84 -1.02
N PRO A 101 -3.65 16.11 0.27
CA PRO A 101 -4.66 16.08 1.34
C PRO A 101 -5.87 16.97 1.01
N GLY A 102 -7.08 16.52 1.39
CA GLY A 102 -8.34 17.22 1.09
C GLY A 102 -8.99 16.78 -0.23
N VAL A 103 -8.26 16.10 -1.12
CA VAL A 103 -8.80 15.47 -2.34
C VAL A 103 -8.89 13.95 -2.20
N ARG A 104 -7.96 13.35 -1.44
CA ARG A 104 -7.97 11.94 -1.06
C ARG A 104 -8.57 11.73 0.33
N GLN A 105 -9.28 10.62 0.52
CA GLN A 105 -9.71 10.14 1.83
C GLN A 105 -8.65 9.21 2.43
N ILE A 106 -8.26 9.46 3.67
CA ILE A 106 -7.34 8.61 4.44
C ILE A 106 -8.12 7.94 5.56
N MET A 107 -7.98 6.62 5.68
CA MET A 107 -8.56 5.82 6.77
C MET A 107 -7.42 5.13 7.51
N LEU A 108 -7.10 5.62 8.70
CA LEU A 108 -6.00 5.12 9.51
C LEU A 108 -6.50 4.04 10.48
N PHE A 109 -5.84 2.89 10.49
CA PHE A 109 -6.12 1.80 11.42
C PHE A 109 -4.84 1.50 12.23
N SER A 110 -4.95 1.58 13.56
CA SER A 110 -3.83 1.35 14.47
C SER A 110 -4.36 0.84 15.81
N ALA A 111 -3.67 -0.13 16.42
CA ALA A 111 -4.05 -0.65 17.73
C ALA A 111 -3.67 0.33 18.84
N THR A 112 -2.61 1.10 18.64
CA THR A 112 -2.11 2.13 19.55
C THR A 112 -2.08 3.52 18.90
N PHE A 113 -1.95 4.57 19.72
CA PHE A 113 -1.91 5.96 19.23
C PHE A 113 -0.70 6.74 19.79
N PRO A 114 0.54 6.29 19.53
CA PRO A 114 1.76 6.96 19.94
C PRO A 114 1.94 8.29 19.18
N LYS A 115 2.77 9.21 19.70
CA LYS A 115 2.91 10.59 19.20
C LYS A 115 3.24 10.66 17.71
N GLU A 116 3.98 9.68 17.23
CA GLU A 116 4.40 9.50 15.84
C GLU A 116 3.21 9.32 14.88
N ILE A 117 2.06 8.87 15.40
CA ILE A 117 0.81 8.67 14.65
C ILE A 117 -0.15 9.87 14.79
N GLN A 118 0.06 10.76 15.78
CA GLN A 118 -0.86 11.87 16.11
C GLN A 118 -0.75 13.07 15.15
N VAL A 119 -0.46 12.82 13.87
CA VAL A 119 -0.20 13.83 12.84
C VAL A 119 -1.47 14.58 12.44
#